data_AF-A0A835CIH3-F1
#
_entry.id   AF-A0A835CIH3-F1
#
_cell.length_a   1.000
_cell.length_b   1.000
_cell.length_c   1.000
_cell.angle_alpha   90.00
_cell.angle_beta   90.00
_cell.angle_gamma   90.00
#
_symmetry.space_group_name_H-M   'P 1'
#
loop_
_entity.id
_entity.type
_entity.pdbx_description
1 polymer ?
#
loop_
_entity_poly.entity_id
_entity_poly.type
_entity_poly.pdbx_seq_one_letter_code
_entity_poly.pdbx_strand_id
1 'polypeptide(L)'
;MAFIAREISAYPITLWHHLRHNYLSPPTKGKIRKTIHMSCSSNDGETKELLEKVCRRVERDNLFDLVLIVTISKKPDIKKIQNDIAGQLGIRFKEKSRSKRALEVLHRIKNVHQILVILCDVHEGLDLGKLGIPIFGANHHKGCKLLLTSKTEELLSKHMHTQKNFRF
;
A
#
# COMPACT_ATOMS: atom_id res chain seq x y z
N MET A 1 -19.94 -24.85 -2.29
CA MET A 1 -19.26 -23.71 -1.64
C MET A 1 -17.76 -23.82 -1.90
N ALA A 2 -17.32 -23.31 -3.06
CA ALA A 2 -16.02 -23.62 -3.64
C ALA A 2 -14.85 -23.11 -2.77
N PHE A 3 -14.13 -24.07 -2.19
CA PHE A 3 -12.73 -23.96 -1.84
C PHE A 3 -11.94 -23.67 -3.12
N ILE A 4 -11.40 -22.45 -3.26
CA ILE A 4 -10.34 -22.17 -4.23
C ILE A 4 -9.05 -22.07 -3.43
N ALA A 5 -8.34 -23.19 -3.37
CA ALA A 5 -6.97 -23.29 -2.90
C ALA A 5 -6.18 -24.03 -3.97
N ARG A 6 -5.28 -23.32 -4.67
CA ARG A 6 -4.01 -23.78 -5.25
C ARG A 6 -3.46 -22.76 -6.26
N GLU A 7 -2.14 -22.81 -6.41
CA GLU A 7 -1.31 -22.25 -7.50
C GLU A 7 -0.91 -20.75 -7.45
N ILE A 8 0.09 -20.36 -6.65
CA ILE A 8 0.86 -19.09 -6.85
C ILE A 8 2.22 -19.28 -7.51
N SER A 9 2.61 -20.50 -7.87
CA SER A 9 3.71 -20.69 -8.83
C SER A 9 3.29 -20.36 -10.28
N ALA A 10 2.00 -20.14 -10.55
CA ALA A 10 1.47 -19.88 -11.89
C ALA A 10 0.19 -19.00 -11.89
N TYR A 11 0.24 -17.72 -11.49
CA TYR A 11 -0.92 -16.83 -11.73
C TYR A 11 -0.91 -16.19 -13.13
N PRO A 12 -1.99 -16.34 -13.94
CA PRO A 12 -2.08 -15.83 -15.31
C PRO A 12 -2.31 -14.31 -15.36
N ILE A 13 -2.19 -13.75 -16.58
CA ILE A 13 -2.60 -12.39 -16.99
C ILE A 13 -3.94 -11.94 -16.35
N THR A 14 -4.84 -12.88 -16.05
CA THR A 14 -6.17 -12.66 -15.45
C THR A 14 -6.13 -12.03 -14.04
N LEU A 15 -5.25 -12.47 -13.13
CA LEU A 15 -5.14 -11.86 -11.80
C LEU A 15 -4.57 -10.44 -11.90
N TRP A 16 -3.57 -10.23 -12.76
CA TRP A 16 -3.05 -8.90 -13.03
C TRP A 16 -4.10 -7.99 -13.65
N HIS A 17 -4.85 -8.46 -14.65
CA HIS A 17 -5.97 -7.72 -15.22
C HIS A 17 -7.02 -7.40 -14.16
N HIS A 18 -7.30 -8.32 -13.24
CA HIS A 18 -8.22 -8.07 -12.13
C HIS A 18 -7.69 -7.00 -11.17
N LEU A 19 -6.45 -7.13 -10.69
CA LEU A 19 -5.79 -6.18 -9.78
C LEU A 19 -5.66 -4.80 -10.43
N ARG A 20 -5.20 -4.76 -11.69
CA ARG A 20 -5.08 -3.56 -12.50
C ARG A 20 -6.43 -2.89 -12.68
N HIS A 21 -7.42 -3.57 -13.26
CA HIS A 21 -8.71 -2.96 -13.61
C HIS A 21 -9.52 -2.51 -12.39
N ASN A 22 -9.47 -3.26 -11.29
CA ASN A 22 -10.33 -2.99 -10.14
C ASN A 22 -9.69 -2.12 -9.06
N TYR A 23 -8.36 -2.00 -9.02
CA TYR A 23 -7.69 -1.40 -7.86
C TYR A 23 -6.52 -0.47 -8.22
N LEU A 24 -5.63 -0.89 -9.14
CA LEU A 24 -4.43 -0.12 -9.49
C LEU A 24 -4.65 0.90 -10.61
N SER A 25 -5.70 0.77 -11.43
CA SER A 25 -6.01 1.74 -12.47
C SER A 25 -6.57 3.05 -11.90
N PRO A 26 -6.41 4.18 -12.63
CA PRO A 26 -7.08 5.43 -12.32
C PRO A 26 -8.59 5.22 -12.19
N PRO A 27 -9.26 5.83 -11.19
CA PRO A 27 -10.69 5.64 -11.00
C PRO A 27 -11.48 6.22 -12.19
N THR A 28 -12.29 5.39 -12.84
CA THR A 28 -13.35 5.85 -13.75
C THR A 28 -14.51 6.46 -12.94
N LYS A 29 -15.21 7.44 -13.50
CA LYS A 29 -16.36 8.12 -12.84
C LYS A 29 -17.31 7.09 -12.20
N GLY A 30 -17.54 7.21 -10.89
CA GLY A 30 -18.48 6.36 -10.13
C GLY A 30 -17.89 5.19 -9.34
N LYS A 31 -16.60 4.82 -9.49
CA LYS A 31 -15.99 3.74 -8.69
C LYS A 31 -15.40 4.26 -7.36
N ILE A 32 -15.89 3.72 -6.24
CA ILE A 32 -15.33 3.91 -4.89
C ILE A 32 -13.95 3.23 -4.82
N ARG A 33 -12.97 3.93 -4.24
CA ARG A 33 -11.56 3.52 -4.17
C ARG A 33 -11.35 2.38 -3.18
N LYS A 34 -10.75 1.30 -3.64
CA LYS A 34 -10.51 0.07 -2.87
C LYS A 34 -9.05 0.03 -2.39
N THR A 35 -8.83 0.05 -1.07
CA THR A 35 -7.57 -0.42 -0.46
C THR A 35 -7.45 -1.91 -0.75
N ILE A 36 -6.32 -2.36 -1.29
CA ILE A 36 -6.04 -3.78 -1.50
C ILE A 36 -5.25 -4.28 -0.30
N HIS A 37 -5.75 -5.35 0.32
CA HIS A 37 -4.94 -6.13 1.25
C HIS A 37 -4.55 -7.46 0.60
N MET A 38 -3.25 -7.79 0.62
CA MET A 38 -2.72 -9.10 0.23
C MET A 38 -2.23 -9.83 1.48
N SER A 39 -2.85 -10.96 1.84
CA SER A 39 -2.34 -11.85 2.88
C SER A 39 -1.51 -12.95 2.24
N CYS A 40 -0.25 -13.09 2.63
CA CYS A 40 0.58 -14.23 2.23
C CYS A 40 0.74 -15.16 3.44
N SER A 41 0.33 -16.42 3.27
CA SER A 41 0.56 -17.47 4.26
C SER A 41 2.03 -17.88 4.23
N SER A 42 2.74 -17.64 5.33
CA SER A 42 3.84 -18.48 5.81
C SER A 42 4.94 -18.82 4.78
N ASN A 43 5.77 -17.83 4.42
CA ASN A 43 7.24 -17.91 4.17
C ASN A 43 7.73 -16.53 3.69
N ASP A 44 8.73 -15.93 4.36
CA ASP A 44 9.22 -14.57 4.05
C ASP A 44 9.69 -14.37 2.58
N GLY A 45 10.04 -15.46 1.89
CA GLY A 45 10.44 -15.44 0.48
C GLY A 45 9.31 -15.22 -0.52
N GLU A 46 8.13 -15.81 -0.30
CA GLU A 46 7.01 -15.77 -1.25
C GLU A 46 6.34 -14.39 -1.29
N THR A 47 6.19 -13.75 -0.13
CA THR A 47 5.68 -12.37 -0.03
C THR A 47 6.57 -11.39 -0.77
N LYS A 48 7.90 -11.55 -0.65
CA LYS A 48 8.89 -10.72 -1.32
C LYS A 48 8.84 -10.92 -2.83
N GLU A 49 8.76 -12.17 -3.29
CA GLU A 49 8.65 -12.49 -4.72
C GLU A 49 7.35 -11.93 -5.35
N LEU A 50 6.22 -12.04 -4.65
CA LEU A 50 4.95 -11.47 -5.12
C LEU A 50 5.02 -9.94 -5.20
N LEU A 51 5.59 -9.30 -4.19
CA LEU A 51 5.77 -7.85 -4.18
C LEU A 51 6.68 -7.41 -5.34
N GLU A 52 7.79 -8.11 -5.57
CA GLU A 52 8.67 -7.84 -6.70
C GLU A 52 7.92 -7.98 -8.04
N LYS A 53 7.09 -9.02 -8.20
CA LYS A 53 6.27 -9.19 -9.42
C LYS A 53 5.28 -8.04 -9.60
N VAL A 54 4.62 -7.60 -8.53
CA VAL A 54 3.70 -6.45 -8.56
C VAL A 54 4.44 -5.17 -8.93
N CYS A 55 5.56 -4.87 -8.26
CA CYS A 55 6.39 -3.69 -8.53
C CYS A 55 6.89 -3.66 -9.98
N ARG A 56 7.51 -4.74 -10.46
CA ARG A 56 7.98 -4.86 -11.86
C ARG A 56 6.86 -4.62 -12.87
N ARG A 57 5.64 -5.05 -12.55
CA ARG A 57 4.49 -4.89 -13.45
C ARG A 57 3.89 -3.49 -13.38
N VAL A 58 3.86 -2.87 -12.20
CA VAL A 58 3.48 -1.47 -12.02
C VAL A 58 4.42 -0.55 -12.81
N GLU A 59 5.73 -0.79 -12.71
CA GLU A 59 6.76 -0.05 -13.45
C GLU A 59 6.59 -0.25 -14.97
N ARG A 60 6.46 -1.49 -15.42
CA ARG A 60 6.27 -1.81 -16.85
C ARG A 60 5.02 -1.16 -17.44
N ASP A 61 3.91 -1.18 -16.72
CA ASP A 61 2.64 -0.65 -17.19
C ASP A 61 2.51 0.88 -16.96
N ASN A 62 3.54 1.51 -16.36
CA ASN A 62 3.63 2.94 -16.04
C ASN A 62 2.35 3.50 -15.39
N LEU A 63 1.83 2.78 -14.39
CA LEU A 63 0.52 3.08 -13.79
C LEU A 63 0.56 4.23 -12.78
N PHE A 64 1.73 4.49 -12.20
CA PHE A 64 1.94 5.50 -11.16
C PHE A 64 3.20 6.30 -11.45
N ASP A 65 3.17 7.60 -11.15
CA ASP A 65 4.33 8.47 -11.26
C ASP A 65 5.36 8.17 -10.16
N LEU A 66 4.89 7.60 -9.04
CA LEU A 66 5.73 7.20 -7.92
C LEU A 66 5.16 5.98 -7.18
N VAL A 67 6.05 5.07 -6.77
CA VAL A 67 5.72 3.94 -5.91
C VAL A 67 6.55 4.05 -4.63
N LEU A 68 5.88 4.06 -3.48
CA LEU A 68 6.51 4.03 -2.16
C LEU A 68 6.40 2.63 -1.59
N ILE A 69 7.50 2.06 -1.10
CA ILE A 69 7.52 0.75 -0.45
C ILE A 69 8.07 0.92 0.96
N VAL A 70 7.26 0.64 1.97
CA VAL A 70 7.59 0.92 3.37
C VAL A 70 7.43 -0.35 4.18
N THR A 71 8.50 -0.83 4.82
CA THR A 71 8.42 -2.01 5.69
C THR A 71 8.06 -1.60 7.12
N ILE A 72 7.01 -2.20 7.66
CA ILE A 72 6.50 -1.92 9.00
C ILE A 72 7.06 -2.96 9.97
N SER A 73 7.85 -2.49 10.94
CA SER A 73 8.33 -3.34 12.02
C SER A 73 7.21 -3.72 12.98
N LYS A 74 7.34 -4.87 13.66
CA LYS A 74 6.41 -5.33 14.72
C LYS A 74 6.11 -4.25 15.77
N LYS A 75 7.08 -3.38 16.06
CA LYS A 75 6.92 -2.16 16.85
C LYS A 75 7.17 -0.97 15.92
N PRO A 76 6.13 -0.36 15.33
CA PRO A 76 6.29 0.72 14.37
C PRO A 76 6.88 1.98 15.00
N ASP A 77 8.05 2.42 14.51
CA ASP A 77 8.57 3.75 14.85
C ASP A 77 8.15 4.76 13.78
N ILE A 78 7.16 5.58 14.13
CA ILE A 78 6.60 6.61 13.25
C ILE A 78 7.68 7.53 12.67
N LYS A 79 8.72 7.91 13.43
CA LYS A 79 9.78 8.79 12.92
C LYS A 79 10.64 8.05 11.89
N LYS A 80 11.01 6.80 12.15
CA LYS A 80 11.75 5.98 11.18
C LYS A 80 10.95 5.77 9.90
N ILE A 81 9.67 5.44 10.02
CA ILE A 81 8.78 5.26 8.87
C ILE A 81 8.66 6.55 8.06
N GLN A 82 8.46 7.70 8.73
CA GLN A 82 8.45 8.99 8.05
C GLN A 82 9.79 9.30 7.35
N ASN A 83 10.94 8.93 7.93
CA ASN A 83 12.25 9.11 7.29
C ASN A 83 12.39 8.23 6.03
N ASP A 84 11.91 6.99 6.08
CA ASP A 84 11.92 6.09 4.93
C ASP A 84 11.07 6.64 3.78
N ILE A 85 9.82 7.02 4.08
CA ILE A 85 8.93 7.70 3.14
C ILE A 85 9.58 8.98 2.58
N ALA A 86 10.23 9.78 3.43
CA ALA A 86 10.89 11.00 3.03
C ALA A 86 12.06 10.77 2.07
N GLY A 87 12.87 9.73 2.31
CA GLY A 87 13.95 9.33 1.42
C GLY A 87 13.44 9.01 0.02
N GLN A 88 12.35 8.25 -0.05
CA GLN A 88 11.72 7.88 -1.33
C GLN A 88 11.03 9.06 -2.02
N LEU A 89 10.51 10.03 -1.26
CA LEU A 89 9.91 11.26 -1.79
C LEU A 89 10.92 12.37 -2.14
N GLY A 90 12.20 12.18 -1.81
CA GLY A 90 13.26 13.16 -1.99
C GLY A 90 13.12 14.40 -1.09
N ILE A 91 12.46 14.28 0.07
CA ILE A 91 12.27 15.40 1.01
C ILE A 91 13.26 15.30 2.17
N ARG A 92 13.71 16.45 2.66
CA ARG A 92 14.50 16.56 3.89
C ARG A 92 13.68 17.30 4.93
N PHE A 93 13.36 16.62 6.02
CA PHE A 93 12.62 17.25 7.11
C PHE A 93 13.44 18.36 7.75
N LYS A 94 12.86 19.56 7.82
CA LYS A 94 13.41 20.67 8.61
C LYS A 94 13.01 20.54 10.07
N GLU A 95 11.86 19.92 10.33
CA GLU A 95 11.22 19.85 11.65
C GLU A 95 11.43 18.50 12.33
N LYS A 96 11.57 18.52 13.66
CA LYS A 96 11.77 17.30 14.47
C LYS A 96 10.47 16.64 14.94
N SER A 97 9.34 17.38 14.89
CA SER A 97 8.07 16.89 15.43
C SER A 97 7.37 15.96 14.44
N ARG A 98 6.73 14.90 14.96
CA ARG A 98 6.03 13.89 14.15
C ARG A 98 4.92 14.51 13.31
N SER A 99 4.15 15.44 13.89
CA SER A 99 3.00 16.05 13.22
C SER A 99 3.41 16.95 12.06
N LYS A 100 4.45 17.79 12.22
CA LYS A 100 4.94 18.64 11.13
C LYS A 100 5.54 17.81 9.99
N ARG A 101 6.30 16.76 10.33
CA ARG A 101 6.84 15.81 9.35
C ARG A 101 5.73 15.10 8.56
N ALA A 102 4.65 14.69 9.22
CA ALA A 102 3.48 14.11 8.54
C ALA A 102 2.83 15.09 7.56
N LEU A 103 2.74 16.38 7.90
CA LEU A 103 2.23 17.41 7.00
C LEU A 103 3.14 17.63 5.79
N GLU A 104 4.46 17.59 5.97
CA GLU A 104 5.41 17.67 4.85
C GLU A 104 5.26 16.48 3.89
N VAL A 105 5.16 15.26 4.43
CA VAL A 105 4.88 14.05 3.62
C VAL A 105 3.55 14.20 2.87
N LEU A 106 2.49 14.63 3.58
CA LEU A 106 1.17 14.83 3.01
C LEU A 106 1.19 15.82 1.83
N HIS A 107 1.84 16.97 2.00
CA HIS A 107 1.96 17.98 0.95
C HIS A 107 2.70 17.43 -0.26
N ARG A 108 3.82 16.72 -0.04
CA ARG A 108 4.59 16.14 -1.14
C ARG A 108 3.80 15.09 -1.91
N ILE A 109 3.09 14.20 -1.21
CA ILE A 109 2.23 13.17 -1.83
C ILE A 109 1.10 13.81 -2.65
N LYS A 110 0.48 14.88 -2.16
CA LYS A 110 -0.59 15.60 -2.89
C LYS A 110 -0.10 16.25 -4.19
N ASN A 111 1.20 16.54 -4.31
CA ASN A 111 1.80 17.10 -5.52
C ASN A 111 2.18 16.03 -6.57
N VAL A 112 2.00 14.74 -6.26
CA VAL A 112 2.21 13.64 -7.22
C VAL A 112 0.85 13.25 -7.80
N HIS A 113 0.73 13.13 -9.12
CA HIS A 113 -0.58 12.94 -9.76
C HIS A 113 -1.14 11.53 -9.51
N GLN A 114 -0.37 10.47 -9.74
CA GLN A 114 -0.69 9.09 -9.35
C GLN A 114 0.43 8.49 -8.50
N ILE A 115 0.09 8.01 -7.31
CA ILE A 115 1.05 7.42 -6.38
C ILE A 115 0.50 6.15 -5.74
N LEU A 116 1.33 5.12 -5.69
CA LEU A 116 1.05 3.87 -4.98
C LEU A 116 1.88 3.82 -3.72
N VAL A 117 1.25 3.62 -2.57
CA VAL A 117 1.92 3.37 -1.30
C VAL A 117 1.72 1.91 -0.93
N ILE A 118 2.83 1.20 -0.74
CA ILE A 118 2.86 -0.20 -0.34
C ILE A 118 3.40 -0.27 1.09
N LEU A 119 2.59 -0.75 2.03
CA LEU A 119 3.04 -0.99 3.41
C LEU A 119 3.22 -2.49 3.60
N CYS A 120 4.47 -2.90 3.82
CA CYS A 120 4.88 -4.27 4.00
C CYS A 120 4.86 -4.67 5.47
N ASP A 121 4.57 -5.95 5.74
CA ASP A 121 4.61 -6.54 7.09
C ASP A 121 3.80 -5.77 8.16
N VAL A 122 2.57 -5.35 7.83
CA VAL A 122 1.72 -4.66 8.81
C VAL A 122 1.25 -5.64 9.89
N HIS A 123 1.66 -5.38 11.13
CA HIS A 123 1.38 -6.25 12.29
C HIS A 123 0.31 -5.73 13.26
N GLU A 124 -0.08 -4.46 13.19
CA GLU A 124 -1.09 -3.86 14.08
C GLU A 124 -1.75 -2.64 13.44
N GLY A 125 -2.73 -2.04 14.14
CA GLY A 125 -3.40 -0.83 13.68
C GLY A 125 -2.43 0.33 13.47
N LEU A 126 -2.20 0.70 12.21
CA LEU A 126 -1.28 1.77 11.83
C LEU A 126 -2.04 3.04 11.43
N ASP A 127 -1.77 4.13 12.13
CA ASP A 127 -2.38 5.43 11.85
C ASP A 127 -1.70 6.11 10.64
N LEU A 128 -2.31 5.94 9.47
CA LEU A 128 -1.86 6.53 8.21
C LEU A 128 -1.78 8.06 8.26
N GLY A 129 -2.61 8.71 9.07
CA GLY A 129 -2.60 10.15 9.27
C GLY A 129 -1.31 10.61 9.95
N LYS A 130 -0.83 9.84 10.95
CA LYS A 130 0.49 10.09 11.58
C LYS A 130 1.66 9.87 10.63
N LEU A 131 1.49 9.06 9.59
CA LEU A 131 2.50 8.88 8.54
C LEU A 131 2.44 9.98 7.47
N GLY A 132 1.34 10.72 7.37
CA GLY A 132 1.11 11.73 6.34
C GLY A 132 0.52 11.15 5.05
N ILE A 133 -0.07 9.94 5.09
CA ILE A 133 -0.59 9.27 3.90
C ILE A 133 -2.08 9.61 3.68
N PRO A 134 -2.46 10.30 2.58
CA PRO A 134 -3.80 10.85 2.35
C PRO A 134 -4.83 9.84 1.78
N ILE A 135 -5.04 8.69 2.43
CA ILE A 135 -5.96 7.67 1.89
C ILE A 135 -7.43 7.96 2.22
N PHE A 136 -7.73 8.60 3.34
CA PHE A 136 -9.10 8.82 3.82
C PHE A 136 -9.31 10.22 4.41
N GLY A 137 -10.57 10.62 4.60
CA GLY A 137 -10.96 11.86 5.28
C GLY A 137 -10.79 13.14 4.45
N ALA A 138 -10.81 14.30 5.13
CA ALA A 138 -10.75 15.62 4.49
C ALA A 138 -9.48 15.87 3.66
N ASN A 139 -8.41 15.10 3.94
CA ASN A 139 -7.13 15.22 3.25
C ASN A 139 -6.95 14.23 2.09
N HIS A 140 -8.02 13.55 1.67
CA HIS A 140 -7.98 12.49 0.68
C HIS A 140 -7.39 12.93 -0.66
N HIS A 141 -6.36 12.21 -1.12
CA HIS A 141 -5.77 12.40 -2.45
C HIS A 141 -6.32 11.40 -3.45
N LYS A 142 -6.90 11.91 -4.54
CA LYS A 142 -7.61 11.10 -5.53
C LYS A 142 -6.70 10.12 -6.31
N GLY A 143 -5.44 10.47 -6.47
CA GLY A 143 -4.43 9.65 -7.14
C GLY A 143 -3.61 8.76 -6.19
N CYS A 144 -3.87 8.81 -4.88
CA CYS A 144 -3.16 7.99 -3.90
C CYS A 144 -3.85 6.63 -3.73
N LYS A 145 -3.10 5.54 -3.95
CA LYS A 145 -3.55 4.16 -3.74
C LYS A 145 -2.73 3.53 -2.63
N LEU A 146 -3.37 2.63 -1.86
CA LEU A 146 -2.73 1.90 -0.77
C LEU A 146 -2.81 0.40 -1.02
N LEU A 147 -1.66 -0.26 -0.96
CA LEU A 147 -1.49 -1.70 -0.92
C LEU A 147 -0.91 -2.07 0.45
N LEU A 148 -1.55 -3.01 1.13
CA LEU A 148 -1.11 -3.50 2.42
C LEU A 148 -0.76 -4.97 2.30
N THR A 149 0.36 -5.38 2.92
CA THR A 149 0.68 -6.78 3.13
C THR A 149 0.86 -7.05 4.61
N SER A 150 0.35 -8.18 5.10
CA SER A 150 0.51 -8.62 6.48
C SER A 150 0.85 -10.11 6.52
N LYS A 151 1.64 -10.52 7.52
CA LYS A 151 1.99 -11.93 7.77
C LYS A 151 0.93 -12.69 8.56
N THR A 152 -0.14 -12.03 9.01
CA THR A 152 -1.14 -12.64 9.89
C THR A 152 -2.55 -12.34 9.39
N GLU A 153 -3.30 -13.38 9.06
CA GLU A 153 -4.65 -13.28 8.47
C GLU A 153 -5.66 -12.55 9.39
N GLU A 154 -5.49 -12.64 10.70
CA GLU A 154 -6.46 -12.13 11.70
C GLU A 154 -6.52 -10.59 11.80
N LEU A 155 -5.47 -9.89 11.37
CA LEU A 155 -5.44 -8.41 11.39
C LEU A 155 -6.33 -7.77 10.33
N LEU A 156 -6.70 -8.54 9.32
CA LEU A 156 -7.29 -8.07 8.07
C LEU A 156 -8.79 -7.90 8.13
N SER A 157 -9.41 -8.59 9.08
CA SER A 157 -10.84 -8.53 9.33
C SER A 157 -11.20 -7.55 10.46
N LYS A 158 -10.27 -7.22 11.36
CA LYS A 158 -10.61 -6.56 12.63
C LYS A 158 -10.35 -5.05 12.72
N HIS A 159 -9.36 -4.49 12.01
CA HIS A 159 -8.85 -3.16 12.38
C HIS A 159 -8.84 -2.07 11.30
N MET A 160 -8.97 -2.41 10.03
CA MET A 160 -8.93 -1.45 8.94
C MET A 160 -10.27 -1.52 8.20
N HIS A 161 -10.87 -0.37 7.85
CA HIS A 161 -12.04 -0.32 6.97
C HIS A 161 -11.64 -0.77 5.54
N THR A 162 -11.30 -2.04 5.38
CA THR A 162 -10.82 -2.68 4.16
C THR A 162 -11.99 -3.05 3.28
N GLN A 163 -11.91 -2.69 2.01
CA GLN A 163 -12.99 -2.99 1.07
C GLN A 163 -12.93 -4.43 0.54
N LYS A 164 -11.73 -5.03 0.40
CA LYS A 164 -11.53 -6.42 -0.04
C LYS A 164 -10.21 -7.02 0.45
N ASN A 165 -10.26 -8.27 0.90
CA ASN A 165 -9.12 -9.08 1.30
C ASN A 165 -8.80 -10.10 0.19
N PHE A 166 -7.55 -10.13 -0.27
CA PHE A 166 -7.05 -11.17 -1.16
C PHE A 166 -6.22 -12.15 -0.35
N ARG A 167 -6.68 -13.40 -0.34
CA ARG A 167 -5.95 -14.55 0.19
C ARG A 167 -5.25 -15.23 -0.96
N PHE A 168 -3.96 -15.46 -0.77
CA PHE A 168 -3.03 -15.96 -1.77
C PHE A 168 -2.40 -17.23 -1.22
#